data_AF-A0A7S0T2B7-F1
#
_entry.id   AF-A0A7S0T2B7-F1
#
_cell.length_a   1.000
_cell.length_b   1.000
_cell.length_c   1.000
_cell.angle_alpha   90.00
_cell.angle_beta   90.00
_cell.angle_gamma   90.00
#
_symmetry.space_group_name_H-M   'P 1'
#
loop_
_entity.id
_entity.type
_entity.pdbx_description
1 polymer ?
#
loop_
_entity_poly.entity_id
_entity_poly.type
_entity_poly.pdbx_seq_one_letter_code
_entity_poly.pdbx_strand_id
1 'polypeptide(L)'
;MAMVQGRFVDTFKGVIPDDQLAAFVDKAVAAAAGSGAGVPGASPGASLGVERAGSDGPETTAAPVQDPVVLVAGAFAALDGGLPSAKEDAARAFSHVLAAGTAAGPATRARAYAGVARCALLASPPDLEGAREMVMMARKIVDNNFTEPEEIGAAAARTELMASAIEAGVLSFASDASGEKNDADGFETEIEALRAEVVAAAAVSDKDAADDARHKLTLRLVFAGDASGAIKVALEMVSKGSRERGRKLCVQIFDALGANDPLTVAGRRRLSNAWFI
;
A
#
# COMPACT_ATOMS: atom_id res chain seq x y z
N MET A 1 -17.58 -17.65 26.76
CA MET A 1 -17.05 -18.69 25.86
C MET A 1 -17.95 -18.73 24.65
N ALA A 2 -17.55 -18.12 23.53
CA ALA A 2 -18.41 -17.96 22.35
C ALA A 2 -18.05 -19.01 21.29
N MET A 3 -19.02 -19.84 20.91
CA MET A 3 -18.91 -20.75 19.77
C MET A 3 -19.55 -20.09 18.55
N VAL A 4 -18.81 -20.03 17.45
CA VAL A 4 -19.36 -19.73 16.12
C VAL A 4 -18.94 -20.89 15.22
N GLN A 5 -19.93 -21.59 14.66
CA GLN A 5 -19.77 -22.71 13.71
C GLN A 5 -18.94 -23.92 14.21
N GLY A 6 -19.14 -24.33 15.47
CA GLY A 6 -18.68 -25.64 15.95
C GLY A 6 -17.16 -25.79 16.13
N ARG A 7 -16.38 -24.70 16.03
CA ARG A 7 -14.95 -24.68 16.35
C ARG A 7 -14.71 -23.71 17.50
N PHE A 8 -13.97 -24.15 18.52
CA PHE A 8 -13.59 -23.29 19.65
C PHE A 8 -12.69 -22.16 19.15
N VAL A 9 -13.18 -20.92 19.26
CA VAL A 9 -12.36 -19.72 19.07
C VAL A 9 -11.83 -19.32 20.45
N ASP A 10 -10.70 -19.91 20.85
CA ASP A 10 -9.76 -19.30 21.79
C ASP A 10 -8.47 -20.13 21.88
N THR A 11 -7.44 -19.82 21.07
CA THR A 11 -6.05 -20.18 21.40
C THR A 11 -4.94 -19.43 20.62
N PHE A 12 -5.08 -18.16 20.26
CA PHE A 12 -3.96 -17.44 19.62
C PHE A 12 -3.69 -16.06 20.24
N LYS A 13 -3.35 -16.08 21.53
CA LYS A 13 -2.32 -15.18 22.08
C LYS A 13 -1.02 -15.96 22.15
N GLY A 14 -0.12 -15.71 21.19
CA GLY A 14 1.19 -16.36 21.15
C GLY A 14 1.74 -16.33 19.73
N VAL A 15 3.03 -16.02 19.62
CA VAL A 15 3.82 -15.88 18.39
C VAL A 15 3.41 -16.90 17.32
N ILE A 16 3.01 -16.41 16.14
CA ILE A 16 2.73 -17.24 14.97
C ILE A 16 4.05 -17.97 14.60
N PRO A 17 4.05 -19.30 14.51
CA PRO A 17 5.22 -20.07 14.09
C PRO A 17 5.69 -19.66 12.68
N ASP A 18 7.00 -19.65 12.43
CA ASP A 18 7.60 -19.20 11.17
C ASP A 18 7.03 -19.91 9.92
N ASP A 19 6.63 -21.17 10.07
CA ASP A 19 6.00 -21.96 8.99
C ASP A 19 4.61 -21.42 8.60
N GLN A 20 3.86 -20.88 9.57
CA GLN A 20 2.56 -20.25 9.32
C GLN A 20 2.73 -18.84 8.74
N LEU A 21 3.83 -18.16 9.07
CA LEU A 21 4.20 -16.88 8.44
C LEU A 21 4.57 -17.06 6.97
N ALA A 22 5.34 -18.09 6.62
CA ALA A 22 5.68 -18.41 5.24
C ALA A 22 4.43 -18.74 4.40
N ALA A 23 3.55 -19.59 4.92
CA ALA A 23 2.28 -19.94 4.24
C ALA A 23 1.35 -18.73 4.05
N PHE A 24 1.39 -17.79 4.98
CA PHE A 24 0.63 -16.54 4.88
C PHE A 24 1.22 -15.59 3.83
N VAL A 25 2.55 -15.44 3.80
CA VAL A 25 3.25 -14.66 2.78
C VAL A 25 2.99 -15.23 1.39
N ASP A 26 3.06 -16.55 1.21
CA ASP A 26 2.75 -17.21 -0.06
C ASP A 26 1.30 -16.97 -0.48
N LYS A 27 0.36 -16.96 0.47
CA LYS A 27 -1.04 -16.64 0.20
C LYS A 27 -1.24 -15.18 -0.19
N ALA A 28 -0.54 -14.25 0.47
CA ALA A 28 -0.58 -12.83 0.12
C ALA A 28 0.03 -12.58 -1.28
N VAL A 29 1.10 -13.28 -1.62
CA VAL A 29 1.73 -13.27 -2.95
C VAL A 29 0.79 -13.88 -4.00
N ALA A 30 0.12 -15.00 -3.70
CA ALA A 30 -0.82 -15.64 -4.62
C ALA A 30 -2.09 -14.79 -4.83
N ALA A 31 -2.57 -14.11 -3.78
CA ALA A 31 -3.67 -13.16 -3.89
C ALA A 31 -3.27 -11.93 -4.75
N ALA A 32 -2.02 -11.48 -4.63
CA ALA A 32 -1.46 -10.41 -5.47
C ALA A 32 -1.25 -10.84 -6.94
N ALA A 33 -1.10 -12.14 -7.22
CA ALA A 33 -0.87 -12.67 -8.57
C ALA A 33 -2.15 -12.93 -9.39
N GLY A 34 -3.35 -12.80 -8.80
CA GLY A 34 -4.61 -12.96 -9.50
C GLY A 34 -5.08 -14.41 -9.67
N SER A 35 -6.39 -14.61 -9.47
CA SER A 35 -7.10 -15.88 -9.46
C SER A 35 -7.17 -16.50 -10.87
N GLY A 36 -6.23 -17.41 -11.18
CA GLY A 36 -6.33 -18.33 -12.30
C GLY A 36 -7.09 -19.59 -11.89
N ALA A 37 -8.42 -19.59 -12.07
CA ALA A 37 -9.21 -20.81 -12.02
C ALA A 37 -8.72 -21.77 -13.13
N GLY A 38 -8.13 -22.90 -12.71
CA GLY A 38 -7.71 -23.99 -13.58
C GLY A 38 -7.87 -25.32 -12.85
N VAL A 39 -9.02 -25.96 -13.06
CA VAL A 39 -9.48 -27.26 -12.54
C VAL A 39 -8.41 -28.37 -12.60
N PRO A 40 -8.41 -29.32 -11.65
CA PRO A 40 -7.48 -30.44 -11.63
C PRO A 40 -7.95 -31.55 -12.58
N GLY A 41 -7.08 -31.93 -13.51
CA GLY A 41 -7.31 -33.05 -14.42
C GLY A 41 -6.00 -33.76 -14.71
N ALA A 42 -5.60 -34.65 -13.80
CA ALA A 42 -4.52 -35.60 -14.06
C ALA A 42 -4.97 -36.60 -15.14
N SER A 43 -4.10 -36.79 -16.13
CA SER A 43 -4.20 -37.76 -17.22
C SER A 43 -4.35 -39.21 -16.72
N PRO A 44 -4.67 -40.16 -17.62
CA PRO A 44 -3.57 -41.01 -18.06
C PRO A 44 -3.66 -41.51 -19.51
N GLY A 45 -2.49 -41.70 -20.14
CA GLY A 45 -2.31 -42.80 -21.09
C GLY A 45 -1.66 -42.46 -22.43
N ALA A 46 -0.68 -43.31 -22.77
CA ALA A 46 -0.18 -43.68 -24.10
C ALA A 46 1.00 -42.90 -24.72
N SER A 47 2.18 -43.48 -24.48
CA SER A 47 3.33 -43.68 -25.37
C SER A 47 3.20 -43.33 -26.87
N LEU A 48 4.25 -42.73 -27.45
CA LEU A 48 5.15 -43.32 -28.46
C LEU A 48 6.18 -42.27 -28.92
N GLY A 49 7.42 -42.72 -29.16
CA GLY A 49 8.61 -41.87 -29.20
C GLY A 49 9.00 -41.32 -30.56
N VAL A 50 9.99 -40.44 -30.54
CA VAL A 50 10.97 -40.20 -31.62
C VAL A 50 12.30 -39.80 -30.97
N GLU A 51 13.38 -40.28 -31.57
CA GLU A 51 14.74 -40.35 -31.06
C GLU A 51 15.59 -39.13 -31.44
N ARG A 52 16.49 -38.75 -30.51
CA ARG A 52 17.92 -38.38 -30.69
C ARG A 52 18.35 -36.98 -31.18
N ALA A 53 19.34 -36.48 -30.41
CA ALA A 53 20.53 -35.68 -30.75
C ALA A 53 20.44 -34.15 -30.67
N GLY A 54 21.28 -33.58 -29.80
CA GLY A 54 21.61 -32.16 -29.74
C GLY A 54 22.10 -31.75 -28.36
N SER A 55 23.38 -31.99 -28.09
CA SER A 55 24.13 -31.43 -26.96
C SER A 55 24.15 -29.91 -27.04
N ASP A 56 23.68 -29.22 -26.00
CA ASP A 56 24.33 -28.07 -25.38
C ASP A 56 23.46 -27.62 -24.20
N GLY A 57 24.01 -27.73 -22.99
CA GLY A 57 23.30 -27.31 -21.78
C GLY A 57 23.08 -25.80 -21.81
N PRO A 58 21.90 -25.29 -21.41
CA PRO A 58 21.82 -23.89 -21.05
C PRO A 58 22.58 -23.73 -19.74
N GLU A 59 23.77 -23.14 -19.82
CA GLU A 59 24.35 -22.44 -18.69
C GLU A 59 23.23 -21.57 -18.10
N THR A 60 22.79 -21.95 -16.91
CA THR A 60 21.93 -21.13 -16.08
C THR A 60 22.76 -19.89 -15.77
N THR A 61 22.59 -18.83 -16.56
CA THR A 61 23.07 -17.50 -16.21
C THR A 61 22.28 -17.07 -14.99
N ALA A 62 22.74 -17.48 -13.81
CA ALA A 62 22.32 -16.88 -12.56
C ALA A 62 22.58 -15.38 -12.72
N ALA A 63 21.48 -14.62 -12.82
CA ALA A 63 21.54 -13.17 -12.81
C ALA A 63 22.45 -12.74 -11.64
N PRO A 64 23.32 -11.72 -11.82
CA PRO A 64 24.21 -11.30 -10.75
C PRO A 64 23.39 -11.07 -9.48
N VAL A 65 23.77 -11.71 -8.38
CA VAL A 65 23.13 -11.56 -7.08
C VAL A 65 23.22 -10.07 -6.73
N GLN A 66 22.15 -9.33 -7.00
CA GLN A 66 22.11 -7.90 -6.72
C GLN A 66 22.13 -7.72 -5.20
N ASP A 67 22.92 -6.76 -4.73
CA ASP A 67 22.96 -6.38 -3.32
C ASP A 67 21.52 -6.14 -2.82
N PRO A 68 21.06 -6.83 -1.75
CA PRO A 68 19.72 -6.66 -1.19
C PRO A 68 19.33 -5.20 -0.95
N VAL A 69 20.30 -4.36 -0.56
CA VAL A 69 20.07 -2.92 -0.33
C VAL A 69 19.71 -2.20 -1.63
N VAL A 70 20.45 -2.51 -2.70
CA VAL A 70 20.23 -1.94 -4.04
C VAL A 70 18.91 -2.43 -4.62
N LEU A 71 18.59 -3.71 -4.41
CA LEU A 71 17.34 -4.32 -4.88
C LEU A 71 16.11 -3.63 -4.23
N VAL A 72 16.13 -3.43 -2.91
CA VAL A 72 15.05 -2.73 -2.18
C VAL A 72 14.92 -1.28 -2.66
N ALA A 73 16.04 -0.56 -2.80
CA ALA A 73 16.01 0.83 -3.28
C ALA A 73 15.45 0.94 -4.71
N GLY A 74 15.86 0.04 -5.61
CA GLY A 74 15.34 -0.01 -6.97
C GLY A 74 13.84 -0.33 -7.03
N ALA A 75 13.36 -1.22 -6.16
CA ALA A 75 11.94 -1.56 -6.07
C ALA A 75 11.09 -0.36 -5.63
N PHE A 76 11.53 0.42 -4.62
CA PHE A 76 10.83 1.65 -4.24
C PHE A 76 10.83 2.69 -5.36
N ALA A 77 11.98 2.91 -6.01
CA ALA A 77 12.08 3.84 -7.13
C ALA A 77 11.16 3.44 -8.30
N ALA A 78 11.01 2.14 -8.58
CA ALA A 78 10.07 1.65 -9.58
C ALA A 78 8.61 1.95 -9.19
N LEU A 79 8.24 1.76 -7.92
CA LEU A 79 6.90 2.09 -7.42
C LEU A 79 6.61 3.60 -7.46
N ASP A 80 7.61 4.45 -7.27
CA ASP A 80 7.48 5.91 -7.40
C ASP A 80 7.41 6.36 -8.87
N GLY A 81 8.07 5.64 -9.77
CA GLY A 81 8.06 5.91 -11.21
C GLY A 81 6.77 5.52 -11.94
N GLY A 82 5.87 4.76 -11.32
CA GLY A 82 4.54 4.45 -11.86
C GLY A 82 4.53 3.56 -13.10
N LEU A 83 5.57 2.74 -13.33
CA LEU A 83 5.62 1.83 -14.48
C LEU A 83 4.52 0.75 -14.38
N PRO A 84 3.93 0.29 -15.51
CA PRO A 84 2.81 -0.66 -15.50
C PRO A 84 3.10 -1.99 -14.77
N SER A 85 4.34 -2.51 -14.86
CA SER A 85 4.78 -3.73 -14.17
C SER A 85 5.51 -3.47 -12.85
N ALA A 86 5.58 -2.20 -12.41
CA ALA A 86 6.36 -1.84 -11.23
C ALA A 86 5.86 -2.57 -9.98
N LYS A 87 4.56 -2.85 -9.89
CA LYS A 87 3.95 -3.48 -8.72
C LYS A 87 4.43 -4.91 -8.57
N GLU A 88 4.36 -5.69 -9.64
CA GLU A 88 4.75 -7.11 -9.67
C GLU A 88 6.27 -7.27 -9.53
N ASP A 89 7.03 -6.41 -10.22
CA ASP A 89 8.49 -6.45 -10.17
C ASP A 89 9.02 -6.02 -8.78
N ALA A 90 8.43 -4.98 -8.18
CA ALA A 90 8.77 -4.58 -6.82
C ALA A 90 8.37 -5.64 -5.78
N ALA A 91 7.18 -6.25 -5.91
CA ALA A 91 6.77 -7.34 -5.03
C ALA A 91 7.75 -8.52 -5.09
N ARG A 92 8.19 -8.91 -6.29
CA ARG A 92 9.19 -9.97 -6.48
C ARG A 92 10.53 -9.62 -5.82
N ALA A 93 10.97 -8.37 -5.97
CA ALA A 93 12.20 -7.88 -5.37
C ALA A 93 12.15 -7.91 -3.83
N PHE A 94 11.08 -7.40 -3.23
CA PHE A 94 10.93 -7.44 -1.77
C PHE A 94 10.85 -8.87 -1.24
N SER A 95 10.09 -9.76 -1.89
CA SER A 95 10.02 -11.18 -1.51
C SER A 95 11.38 -11.87 -1.58
N HIS A 96 12.19 -11.56 -2.59
CA HIS A 96 13.55 -12.09 -2.70
C HIS A 96 14.44 -11.67 -1.51
N VAL A 97 14.36 -10.41 -1.09
CA VAL A 97 15.09 -9.89 0.08
C VAL A 97 14.60 -10.52 1.39
N LEU A 98 13.30 -10.73 1.53
CA LEU A 98 12.73 -11.37 2.72
C LEU A 98 13.09 -12.85 2.80
N ALA A 99 13.13 -13.56 1.66
CA ALA A 99 13.55 -14.96 1.58
C ALA A 99 15.03 -15.15 1.96
N ALA A 100 15.88 -14.15 1.74
CA ALA A 100 17.28 -14.16 2.19
C ALA A 100 17.41 -14.10 3.74
N GLY A 101 16.32 -13.80 4.46
CA GLY A 101 16.28 -13.82 5.91
C GLY A 101 17.34 -12.89 6.53
N THR A 102 18.06 -13.39 7.54
CA THR A 102 19.06 -12.58 8.26
C THR A 102 20.23 -12.14 7.40
N ALA A 103 20.48 -12.79 6.25
CA ALA A 103 21.58 -12.43 5.34
C ALA A 103 21.43 -11.03 4.73
N ALA A 104 20.20 -10.54 4.55
CA ALA A 104 19.96 -9.18 4.04
C ALA A 104 20.19 -8.07 5.08
N GLY A 105 20.38 -8.43 6.36
CA GLY A 105 20.46 -7.49 7.46
C GLY A 105 19.09 -6.98 7.93
N PRO A 106 18.99 -6.51 9.19
CA PRO A 106 17.70 -6.10 9.79
C PRO A 106 17.10 -4.86 9.12
N ALA A 107 17.90 -3.83 8.82
CA ALA A 107 17.41 -2.59 8.20
C ALA A 107 16.83 -2.82 6.79
N THR A 108 17.51 -3.62 5.97
CA THR A 108 17.05 -3.94 4.60
C THR A 108 15.76 -4.74 4.62
N ARG A 109 15.63 -5.72 5.53
CA ARG A 109 14.39 -6.48 5.71
C ARG A 109 13.24 -5.61 6.18
N ALA A 110 13.48 -4.74 7.17
CA ALA A 110 12.48 -3.79 7.65
C ALA A 110 11.94 -2.90 6.50
N ARG A 111 12.83 -2.40 5.64
CA ARG A 111 12.44 -1.66 4.43
C ARG A 111 11.68 -2.54 3.44
N ALA A 112 12.10 -3.79 3.24
CA ALA A 112 11.40 -4.73 2.36
C ALA A 112 9.96 -5.01 2.84
N TYR A 113 9.73 -5.21 4.14
CA TYR A 113 8.37 -5.35 4.69
C TYR A 113 7.51 -4.10 4.43
N ALA A 114 8.05 -2.89 4.60
CA ALA A 114 7.34 -1.67 4.23
C ALA A 114 7.01 -1.61 2.73
N GLY A 115 7.90 -2.12 1.89
CA GLY A 115 7.70 -2.26 0.45
C GLY A 115 6.57 -3.23 0.10
N VAL A 116 6.53 -4.40 0.74
CA VAL A 116 5.43 -5.37 0.59
C VAL A 116 4.10 -4.75 1.03
N ALA A 117 4.08 -3.99 2.14
CA ALA A 117 2.88 -3.28 2.58
C ALA A 117 2.36 -2.33 1.50
N ARG A 118 3.26 -1.58 0.84
CA ARG A 118 2.90 -0.70 -0.27
C ARG A 118 2.37 -1.49 -1.47
N CYS A 119 2.97 -2.63 -1.81
CA CYS A 119 2.46 -3.49 -2.88
C CYS A 119 1.05 -4.03 -2.56
N ALA A 120 0.79 -4.43 -1.31
CA ALA A 120 -0.52 -4.90 -0.86
C ALA A 120 -1.61 -3.81 -1.01
N LEU A 121 -1.29 -2.55 -0.71
CA LEU A 121 -2.20 -1.41 -0.93
C LEU A 121 -2.44 -1.11 -2.42
N LEU A 122 -1.51 -1.50 -3.30
CA LEU A 122 -1.61 -1.29 -4.75
C LEU A 122 -2.28 -2.46 -5.49
N ALA A 123 -2.57 -3.56 -4.79
CA ALA A 123 -3.29 -4.71 -5.32
C ALA A 123 -4.74 -4.36 -5.68
N SER A 124 -5.40 -5.23 -6.44
CA SER A 124 -6.78 -5.05 -6.87
C SER A 124 -7.59 -6.32 -6.57
N PRO A 125 -8.44 -6.33 -5.53
CA PRO A 125 -8.68 -5.26 -4.56
C PRO A 125 -7.48 -5.03 -3.61
N PRO A 126 -7.38 -3.86 -2.96
CA PRO A 126 -6.29 -3.59 -2.02
C PRO A 126 -6.41 -4.45 -0.76
N ASP A 127 -5.27 -4.98 -0.30
CA ASP A 127 -5.19 -5.76 0.93
C ASP A 127 -4.75 -4.87 2.10
N LEU A 128 -5.74 -4.27 2.76
CA LEU A 128 -5.51 -3.38 3.90
C LEU A 128 -4.98 -4.13 5.12
N GLU A 129 -5.45 -5.35 5.35
CA GLU A 129 -5.04 -6.12 6.53
C GLU A 129 -3.61 -6.63 6.36
N GLY A 130 -3.28 -7.19 5.19
CA GLY A 130 -1.92 -7.56 4.85
C GLY A 130 -0.97 -6.37 4.94
N ALA A 131 -1.37 -5.19 4.46
CA ALA A 131 -0.55 -3.98 4.60
C ALA A 131 -0.27 -3.61 6.07
N ARG A 132 -1.27 -3.71 6.96
CA ARG A 132 -1.10 -3.45 8.41
C ARG A 132 -0.14 -4.44 9.05
N GLU A 133 -0.29 -5.72 8.73
CA GLU A 133 0.58 -6.76 9.26
C GLU A 133 2.03 -6.56 8.82
N MET A 134 2.26 -6.22 7.55
CA MET A 134 3.61 -5.97 7.03
C MET A 134 4.27 -4.75 7.70
N VAL A 135 3.52 -3.67 7.95
CA VAL A 135 4.02 -2.52 8.74
C VAL A 135 4.37 -2.93 10.17
N MET A 136 3.53 -3.76 10.81
CA MET A 136 3.79 -4.28 12.14
C MET A 136 5.09 -5.11 12.18
N MET A 137 5.30 -5.99 11.20
CA MET A 137 6.51 -6.79 11.08
C MET A 137 7.74 -5.92 10.86
N ALA A 138 7.65 -4.89 10.02
CA ALA A 138 8.73 -3.94 9.81
C ALA A 138 9.16 -3.27 11.12
N ARG A 139 8.19 -2.75 11.90
CA ARG A 139 8.45 -2.11 13.21
C ARG A 139 8.99 -3.09 14.25
N LYS A 140 8.53 -4.34 14.24
CA LYS A 140 9.03 -5.40 15.12
C LYS A 140 10.49 -5.75 14.82
N ILE A 141 10.96 -5.60 13.58
CA ILE A 141 12.39 -5.78 13.27
C ILE A 141 13.21 -4.60 13.78
N VAL A 142 12.65 -3.39 13.71
CA VAL A 142 13.28 -2.20 14.26
C VAL A 142 13.44 -2.34 15.77
N ASP A 143 12.37 -2.61 16.53
CA ASP A 143 12.34 -2.84 17.99
C ASP A 143 13.28 -1.93 18.82
N ASN A 144 13.40 -0.65 18.42
CA ASN A 144 14.35 0.34 18.98
C ASN A 144 15.84 -0.03 18.87
N ASN A 145 16.20 -1.06 18.10
CA ASN A 145 17.57 -1.49 17.88
C ASN A 145 18.31 -0.64 16.84
N PHE A 146 17.59 0.05 15.96
CA PHE A 146 18.15 0.98 14.97
C PHE A 146 17.13 2.07 14.58
N THR A 147 17.57 3.10 13.86
CA THR A 147 16.70 4.17 13.39
C THR A 147 15.65 3.63 12.41
N GLU A 148 14.36 3.91 12.68
CA GLU A 148 13.26 3.51 11.81
C GLU A 148 13.47 4.07 10.39
N PRO A 149 13.52 3.20 9.36
CA PRO A 149 13.55 3.65 7.97
C PRO A 149 12.30 4.44 7.60
N GLU A 150 12.45 5.50 6.81
CA GLU A 150 11.34 6.40 6.45
C GLU A 150 10.20 5.67 5.74
N GLU A 151 10.51 4.59 5.02
CA GLU A 151 9.53 3.80 4.28
C GLU A 151 8.51 3.12 5.19
N ILE A 152 8.87 2.80 6.45
CA ILE A 152 7.92 2.20 7.42
C ILE A 152 6.86 3.23 7.81
N GLY A 153 7.27 4.45 8.17
CA GLY A 153 6.35 5.54 8.46
C GLY A 153 5.46 5.86 7.26
N ALA A 154 6.05 5.89 6.06
CA ALA A 154 5.32 6.15 4.84
C ALA A 154 4.35 5.03 4.46
N ALA A 155 4.69 3.77 4.71
CA ALA A 155 3.78 2.64 4.53
C ALA A 155 2.63 2.70 5.54
N ALA A 156 2.90 3.00 6.81
CA ALA A 156 1.88 3.14 7.85
C ALA A 156 0.87 4.26 7.50
N ALA A 157 1.37 5.42 7.08
CA ALA A 157 0.53 6.55 6.69
C ALA A 157 -0.34 6.26 5.46
N ARG A 158 0.19 5.55 4.46
CA ARG A 158 -0.61 5.10 3.29
C ARG A 158 -1.72 4.13 3.71
N THR A 159 -1.43 3.20 4.63
CA THR A 159 -2.41 2.26 5.18
C THR A 159 -3.52 3.00 5.93
N GLU A 160 -3.18 4.02 6.73
CA GLU A 160 -4.18 4.85 7.40
C GLU A 160 -5.04 5.65 6.43
N LEU A 161 -4.44 6.27 5.40
CA LEU A 161 -5.18 7.02 4.37
C LEU A 161 -6.14 6.11 3.60
N MET A 162 -5.72 4.89 3.25
CA MET A 162 -6.58 3.90 2.62
C MET A 162 -7.73 3.50 3.53
N ALA A 163 -7.46 3.22 4.81
CA ALA A 163 -8.50 2.90 5.78
C ALA A 163 -9.53 4.04 5.92
N SER A 164 -9.06 5.29 6.04
CA SER A 164 -9.93 6.46 6.11
C SER A 164 -10.74 6.67 4.84
N ALA A 165 -10.18 6.39 3.66
CA ALA A 165 -10.91 6.52 2.40
C ALA A 165 -12.02 5.46 2.24
N ILE A 166 -11.77 4.24 2.71
CA ILE A 166 -12.78 3.18 2.77
C ILE A 166 -13.89 3.55 3.76
N GLU A 167 -13.51 3.97 4.98
CA GLU A 167 -14.47 4.36 6.02
C GLU A 167 -15.33 5.56 5.60
N ALA A 168 -14.72 6.53 4.91
CA ALA A 168 -15.41 7.70 4.38
C ALA A 168 -16.26 7.41 3.12
N GLY A 169 -16.22 6.17 2.60
CA GLY A 169 -16.92 5.77 1.37
C GLY A 169 -16.40 6.43 0.10
N VAL A 170 -15.16 6.96 0.13
CA VAL A 170 -14.50 7.66 -0.98
C VAL A 170 -13.86 6.67 -1.97
N LEU A 171 -13.52 5.47 -1.48
CA LEU A 171 -13.11 4.35 -2.31
C LEU A 171 -14.17 3.26 -2.23
N SER A 172 -14.81 3.01 -3.37
CA SER A 172 -15.66 1.85 -3.59
C SER A 172 -14.85 0.84 -4.41
N PHE A 173 -14.60 -0.34 -3.84
CA PHE A 173 -14.03 -1.48 -4.56
C PHE A 173 -15.12 -2.47 -4.91
N ALA A 174 -16.30 -1.98 -5.33
CA ALA A 174 -17.36 -2.83 -5.84
C ALA A 174 -16.71 -3.87 -6.78
N SER A 175 -16.97 -5.14 -6.48
CA SER A 175 -16.34 -6.29 -7.12
C SER A 175 -16.90 -6.43 -8.54
N ASP A 176 -16.59 -5.47 -9.39
CA ASP A 176 -16.91 -5.55 -10.79
C ASP A 176 -15.92 -6.54 -11.40
N ALA A 177 -16.40 -7.78 -11.49
CA ALA A 177 -15.82 -8.86 -12.27
C ALA A 177 -15.68 -8.50 -13.78
N SER A 178 -15.99 -7.27 -14.19
CA SER A 178 -15.82 -6.75 -15.55
C SER A 178 -14.45 -6.14 -15.83
N GLY A 179 -13.60 -5.89 -14.82
CA GLY A 179 -12.30 -5.25 -15.08
C GLY A 179 -12.43 -3.91 -15.82
N GLU A 180 -13.56 -3.21 -15.62
CA GLU A 180 -13.73 -1.87 -16.12
C GLU A 180 -12.76 -0.95 -15.38
N LYS A 181 -12.06 -0.13 -16.16
CA LYS A 181 -11.10 0.82 -15.66
C LYS A 181 -11.80 1.69 -14.62
N ASN A 182 -11.09 2.01 -13.54
CA ASN A 182 -11.39 3.21 -12.78
C ASN A 182 -11.25 4.39 -13.75
N ASP A 183 -12.32 4.71 -14.48
CA ASP A 183 -12.29 5.69 -15.54
C ASP A 183 -11.89 7.03 -14.91
N ALA A 184 -10.87 7.67 -15.46
CA ALA A 184 -10.41 8.98 -14.99
C ALA A 184 -11.56 10.01 -14.92
N ASP A 185 -12.58 9.81 -15.76
CA ASP A 185 -13.82 10.59 -15.79
C ASP A 185 -14.67 10.41 -14.52
N GLY A 186 -14.77 9.18 -14.00
CA GLY A 186 -15.39 8.92 -12.69
C GLY A 186 -14.57 9.52 -11.56
N PHE A 187 -13.24 9.56 -11.72
CA PHE A 187 -12.37 10.22 -10.75
C PHE A 187 -12.64 11.73 -10.67
N GLU A 188 -12.64 12.41 -11.80
CA GLU A 188 -12.87 13.87 -11.85
C GLU A 188 -14.29 14.25 -11.42
N THR A 189 -15.29 13.46 -11.80
CA THR A 189 -16.70 13.74 -11.47
C THR A 189 -16.96 13.78 -9.97
N GLU A 190 -16.42 12.81 -9.20
CA GLU A 190 -16.56 12.82 -7.74
C GLU A 190 -15.74 13.94 -7.09
N ILE A 191 -14.58 14.30 -7.64
CA ILE A 191 -13.78 15.44 -7.15
C ILE A 191 -14.59 16.73 -7.25
N GLU A 192 -15.25 16.96 -8.39
CA GLU A 192 -16.09 18.13 -8.60
C GLU A 192 -17.36 18.11 -7.73
N ALA A 193 -17.98 16.94 -7.53
CA ALA A 193 -19.09 16.79 -6.59
C ALA A 193 -18.69 17.14 -5.14
N LEU A 194 -17.54 16.63 -4.66
CA LEU A 194 -17.02 16.93 -3.33
C LEU A 194 -16.63 18.41 -3.18
N ARG A 195 -16.09 19.04 -4.22
CA ARG A 195 -15.84 20.49 -4.23
C ARG A 195 -17.13 21.29 -4.08
N ALA A 196 -18.19 20.89 -4.78
CA ALA A 196 -19.50 21.51 -4.66
C ALA A 196 -20.09 21.34 -3.24
N GLU A 197 -19.93 20.16 -2.63
CA GLU A 197 -20.34 19.90 -1.24
C GLU A 197 -19.62 20.82 -0.25
N VAL A 198 -18.30 21.00 -0.40
CA VAL A 198 -17.52 21.94 0.43
C VAL A 198 -18.06 23.37 0.31
N VAL A 199 -18.36 23.82 -0.91
CA VAL A 199 -18.89 25.18 -1.15
C VAL A 199 -20.29 25.32 -0.55
N ALA A 200 -21.16 24.34 -0.74
CA ALA A 200 -22.52 24.36 -0.21
C ALA A 200 -22.53 24.41 1.33
N ALA A 201 -21.75 23.56 2.00
CA ALA A 201 -21.62 23.56 3.46
C ALA A 201 -21.04 24.88 3.99
N ALA A 202 -20.02 25.43 3.32
CA ALA A 202 -19.45 26.71 3.69
C ALA A 202 -20.44 27.88 3.53
N ALA A 203 -21.29 27.85 2.50
CA ALA A 203 -22.29 28.90 2.25
C ALA A 203 -23.34 29.01 3.37
N VAL A 204 -23.66 27.89 4.03
CA VAL A 204 -24.56 27.85 5.19
C VAL A 204 -23.83 27.96 6.54
N SER A 205 -22.52 28.26 6.52
CA SER A 205 -21.66 28.34 7.71
C SER A 205 -21.60 27.07 8.57
N ASP A 206 -21.87 25.91 7.97
CA ASP A 206 -21.72 24.60 8.63
C ASP A 206 -20.26 24.16 8.51
N LYS A 207 -19.49 24.44 9.56
CA LYS A 207 -18.04 24.17 9.58
C LYS A 207 -17.73 22.68 9.63
N ASP A 208 -18.52 21.90 10.36
CA ASP A 208 -18.27 20.48 10.53
C ASP A 208 -18.58 19.73 9.22
N ALA A 209 -19.72 20.03 8.59
CA ALA A 209 -20.04 19.47 7.27
C ALA A 209 -19.00 19.90 6.21
N ALA A 210 -18.54 21.15 6.22
CA ALA A 210 -17.52 21.63 5.29
C ALA A 210 -16.18 20.90 5.50
N ASP A 211 -15.80 20.61 6.74
CA ASP A 211 -14.57 19.87 7.05
C ASP A 211 -14.68 18.39 6.72
N ASP A 212 -15.84 17.77 6.90
CA ASP A 212 -16.08 16.39 6.49
C ASP A 212 -16.01 16.25 4.96
N ALA A 213 -16.58 17.21 4.23
CA ALA A 213 -16.46 17.28 2.77
C ALA A 213 -15.01 17.53 2.32
N ARG A 214 -14.26 18.42 2.99
CA ARG A 214 -12.82 18.64 2.72
C ARG A 214 -11.99 17.39 3.00
N HIS A 215 -12.31 16.64 4.04
CA HIS A 215 -11.62 15.39 4.37
C HIS A 215 -11.83 14.36 3.26
N LYS A 216 -13.08 14.14 2.83
CA LYS A 216 -13.42 13.26 1.69
C LYS A 216 -12.72 13.70 0.40
N LEU A 217 -12.78 14.99 0.08
CA LEU A 217 -12.11 15.58 -1.10
C LEU A 217 -10.60 15.34 -1.05
N THR A 218 -9.99 15.52 0.11
CA THR A 218 -8.55 15.31 0.30
C THR A 218 -8.18 13.84 0.03
N LEU A 219 -8.92 12.90 0.61
CA LEU A 219 -8.69 11.46 0.40
C LEU A 219 -8.83 11.12 -1.09
N ARG A 220 -9.87 11.65 -1.75
CA ARG A 220 -10.11 11.40 -3.17
C ARG A 220 -8.97 11.90 -4.06
N LEU A 221 -8.44 13.09 -3.77
CA LEU A 221 -7.30 13.67 -4.47
C LEU A 221 -6.01 12.87 -4.27
N VAL A 222 -5.77 12.34 -3.07
CA VAL A 222 -4.63 11.44 -2.81
C VAL A 222 -4.69 10.22 -3.74
N PHE A 223 -5.85 9.57 -3.85
CA PHE A 223 -6.00 8.38 -4.70
C PHE A 223 -6.12 8.69 -6.19
N ALA A 224 -6.48 9.92 -6.56
CA ALA A 224 -6.37 10.42 -7.93
C ALA A 224 -4.93 10.72 -8.35
N GLY A 225 -3.96 10.70 -7.43
CA GLY A 225 -2.58 11.09 -7.67
C GLY A 225 -2.31 12.60 -7.59
N ASP A 226 -3.30 13.42 -7.25
CA ASP A 226 -3.13 14.86 -7.04
C ASP A 226 -2.78 15.19 -5.58
N ALA A 227 -1.56 14.81 -5.20
CA ALA A 227 -1.03 15.10 -3.86
C ALA A 227 -0.95 16.61 -3.56
N SER A 228 -0.68 17.44 -4.58
CA SER A 228 -0.61 18.91 -4.42
C SER A 228 -1.98 19.50 -4.08
N GLY A 229 -3.03 19.09 -4.79
CA GLY A 229 -4.41 19.44 -4.50
C GLY A 229 -4.85 18.96 -3.13
N ALA A 230 -4.53 17.71 -2.77
CA ALA A 230 -4.83 17.15 -1.45
C ALA A 230 -4.24 17.99 -0.31
N ILE A 231 -2.95 18.35 -0.40
CA ILE A 231 -2.28 19.21 0.60
C ILE A 231 -2.97 20.57 0.70
N LYS A 232 -3.36 21.18 -0.44
CA LYS A 232 -4.05 22.47 -0.45
C LYS A 232 -5.38 22.39 0.32
N VAL A 233 -6.19 21.38 0.06
CA VAL A 233 -7.50 21.20 0.73
C VAL A 233 -7.31 20.94 2.24
N ALA A 234 -6.32 20.12 2.63
CA ALA A 234 -6.01 19.88 4.04
C ALA A 234 -5.56 21.16 4.77
N LEU A 235 -4.78 22.04 4.12
CA LEU A 235 -4.42 23.35 4.66
C LEU A 235 -5.61 24.31 4.76
N GLU A 236 -6.60 24.20 3.88
CA GLU A 236 -7.85 24.95 4.00
C GLU A 236 -8.64 24.52 5.25
N MET A 237 -8.63 23.23 5.63
CA MET A 237 -9.21 22.79 6.91
C MET A 237 -8.52 23.45 8.11
N VAL A 238 -7.19 23.58 8.06
CA VAL A 238 -6.42 24.23 9.14
C VAL A 238 -6.83 25.70 9.32
N SER A 239 -7.05 26.42 8.22
CA SER A 239 -7.31 27.86 8.26
C SER A 239 -8.79 28.22 8.43
N LYS A 240 -9.71 27.42 7.89
CA LYS A 240 -11.16 27.73 7.84
C LYS A 240 -12.00 26.87 8.77
N GLY A 241 -11.47 25.76 9.27
CA GLY A 241 -12.20 24.75 10.03
C GLY A 241 -11.46 24.30 11.29
N SER A 242 -11.51 23.01 11.56
CA SER A 242 -10.86 22.35 12.68
C SER A 242 -9.37 22.26 12.44
N ARG A 243 -8.64 23.16 13.10
CA ARG A 243 -7.19 23.26 13.06
C ARG A 243 -6.52 21.89 13.25
N GLU A 244 -6.87 21.20 14.33
CA GLU A 244 -6.26 19.93 14.69
C GLU A 244 -6.53 18.82 13.66
N ARG A 245 -7.77 18.73 13.15
CA ARG A 245 -8.11 17.76 12.08
C ARG A 245 -7.31 18.03 10.81
N GLY A 246 -7.24 19.29 10.39
CA GLY A 246 -6.48 19.69 9.20
C GLY A 246 -4.98 19.42 9.34
N ARG A 247 -4.39 19.68 10.51
CA ARG A 247 -2.97 19.41 10.76
C ARG A 247 -2.68 17.92 10.76
N LYS A 248 -3.51 17.11 11.41
CA LYS A 248 -3.35 15.65 11.40
C LYS A 248 -3.36 15.13 9.97
N LEU A 249 -4.32 15.58 9.16
CA LEU A 249 -4.43 15.18 7.76
C LEU A 249 -3.21 15.61 6.92
N CYS A 250 -2.72 16.84 7.10
CA CYS A 250 -1.49 17.29 6.45
C CYS A 250 -0.29 16.40 6.80
N VAL A 251 -0.11 16.10 8.09
CA VAL A 251 0.99 15.24 8.56
C VAL A 251 0.88 13.84 7.98
N GLN A 252 -0.31 13.25 7.96
CA GLN A 252 -0.55 11.93 7.34
C GLN A 252 -0.17 11.92 5.85
N ILE A 253 -0.52 12.96 5.08
CA ILE A 253 -0.14 13.06 3.66
C ILE A 253 1.38 13.20 3.52
N PHE A 254 2.01 14.04 4.34
CA PHE A 254 3.47 14.24 4.30
C PHE A 254 4.24 12.97 4.64
N ASP A 255 3.77 12.23 5.64
CA ASP A 255 4.39 10.99 6.05
C ASP A 255 4.19 9.93 4.96
N ALA A 256 3.02 9.87 4.33
CA ALA A 256 2.76 8.98 3.20
C ALA A 256 3.63 9.29 1.98
N LEU A 257 3.92 10.55 1.67
CA LEU A 257 4.82 10.95 0.58
C LEU A 257 6.30 10.70 0.94
N GLY A 258 6.66 10.83 2.21
CA GLY A 258 8.03 10.75 2.71
C GLY A 258 8.62 12.13 3.00
N ALA A 259 9.65 12.16 3.84
CA ALA A 259 10.22 13.40 4.38
C ALA A 259 10.94 14.25 3.33
N ASN A 260 11.52 13.60 2.32
CA ASN A 260 12.31 14.22 1.27
C ASN A 260 11.51 14.61 0.02
N ASP A 261 10.21 14.31 0.00
CA ASP A 261 9.35 14.65 -1.13
C ASP A 261 9.21 16.20 -1.27
N PRO A 262 9.35 16.77 -2.48
CA PRO A 262 9.26 18.21 -2.70
C PRO A 262 7.92 18.83 -2.23
N LEU A 263 6.81 18.11 -2.38
CA LEU A 263 5.49 18.55 -1.93
C LEU A 263 5.40 18.49 -0.40
N THR A 264 6.00 17.48 0.23
CA THR A 264 6.14 17.43 1.70
C THR A 264 6.90 18.65 2.24
N VAL A 265 8.06 18.96 1.67
CA VAL A 265 8.88 20.11 2.12
C VAL A 265 8.12 21.43 1.97
N ALA A 266 7.50 21.65 0.81
CA ALA A 266 6.71 22.86 0.55
C ALA A 266 5.46 22.92 1.46
N GLY A 267 4.79 21.78 1.65
CA GLY A 267 3.59 21.63 2.47
C GLY A 267 3.86 21.90 3.95
N ARG A 268 4.93 21.33 4.52
CA ARG A 268 5.34 21.56 5.93
C ARG A 268 5.59 23.05 6.20
N ARG A 269 6.27 23.76 5.29
CA ARG A 269 6.47 25.22 5.40
C ARG A 269 5.14 25.98 5.43
N ARG A 270 4.20 25.63 4.54
CA ARG A 270 2.87 26.26 4.51
C ARG A 270 2.06 25.96 5.77
N LEU A 271 2.11 24.72 6.27
CA LEU A 271 1.45 24.31 7.51
C LEU A 271 1.98 25.09 8.71
N SER A 272 3.31 25.22 8.85
CA SER A 272 3.91 26.03 9.92
C SER A 272 3.43 27.47 9.87
N ASN A 273 3.38 28.09 8.69
CA ASN A 273 2.88 29.45 8.56
C ASN A 273 1.40 29.57 8.91
N ALA A 274 0.55 28.63 8.47
CA ALA A 274 -0.88 28.63 8.80
C ALA A 274 -1.15 28.34 10.29
N TRP A 275 -0.22 27.68 10.98
CA TRP A 275 -0.36 27.32 12.39
C TRP A 275 0.17 28.41 13.32
N PHE A 276 1.30 29.05 13.04
CA PHE A 276 1.87 30.03 13.97
C PHE A 276 1.38 31.47 13.75
N ILE A 277 0.36 31.64 12.91
CA ILE A 277 -0.45 32.86 12.76
C ILE A 277 -1.75 32.68 13.54
#